data_AF-A0A6N8NNC1-F1
#
_entry.id   AF-A0A6N8NNC1-F1
#
_cell.length_a   1.000
_cell.length_b   1.000
_cell.length_c   1.000
_cell.angle_alpha   90.00
_cell.angle_beta   90.00
_cell.angle_gamma   90.00
#
_symmetry.space_group_name_H-M   'P 1'
#
loop_
_entity.id
_entity.type
_entity.pdbx_description
1 polymer ?
#
loop_
_entity_poly.entity_id
_entity_poly.type
_entity_poly.pdbx_seq_one_letter_code
_entity_poly.pdbx_strand_id
1 'polypeptide(L)'
;MENKYSRLQISIHWLVFLLVIAAYCAMEFRGLFPRSDRPLINMVHVSCGISILVLMVVRLLLRLKYPTPPIIPKPKPMMTGLAHLGHLVIYLLFIALPV
;
A
#
# COMPACT_ATOMS: atom_id res chain seq x y z
N MET A 1 -21.81 -16.52 1.02
CA MET A 1 -20.36 -16.28 0.95
C MET A 1 -20.17 -14.92 0.29
N GLU A 2 -19.64 -13.94 1.01
CA GLU A 2 -19.40 -12.61 0.45
C GLU A 2 -18.29 -12.71 -0.62
N ASN A 3 -18.49 -12.08 -1.77
CA ASN A 3 -17.62 -12.15 -2.95
C ASN A 3 -16.58 -11.01 -3.02
N LYS A 4 -16.31 -10.36 -1.89
CA LYS A 4 -15.44 -9.19 -1.79
C LYS A 4 -14.58 -9.26 -0.54
N TYR A 5 -13.49 -8.48 -0.55
CA TYR A 5 -12.72 -8.22 0.66
C TYR A 5 -13.59 -7.49 1.69
N SER A 6 -13.24 -7.62 2.97
CA SER A 6 -13.90 -6.85 4.01
C SER A 6 -13.79 -5.34 3.74
N ARG A 7 -14.79 -4.56 4.20
CA ARG A 7 -14.78 -3.10 4.06
C ARG A 7 -13.47 -2.49 4.58
N LEU A 8 -12.94 -3.00 5.70
CA LEU A 8 -11.67 -2.55 6.27
C LEU A 8 -10.48 -2.79 5.32
N GLN A 9 -10.37 -3.97 4.70
CA GLN A 9 -9.30 -4.26 3.74
C GLN A 9 -9.37 -3.35 2.51
N ILE A 10 -10.59 -3.07 2.02
CA ILE A 10 -10.81 -2.16 0.89
C ILE A 10 -10.42 -0.73 1.27
N SER A 11 -10.86 -0.25 2.45
CA SER A 11 -10.51 1.09 2.93
C SER A 11 -9.00 1.26 3.11
N ILE A 12 -8.31 0.30 3.74
CA ILE A 12 -6.85 0.36 3.91
C ILE A 12 -6.13 0.33 2.56
N HIS A 13 -6.59 -0.48 1.61
CA HIS A 13 -6.01 -0.52 0.27
C HIS A 13 -6.04 0.86 -0.40
N TRP A 14 -7.21 1.51 -0.44
CA TRP A 14 -7.35 2.83 -1.05
C TRP A 14 -6.65 3.94 -0.27
N LEU A 15 -6.64 3.87 1.06
CA LEU A 15 -5.91 4.82 1.89
C LEU A 15 -4.40 4.75 1.61
N VAL A 16 -3.83 3.54 1.56
CA VAL A 16 -2.41 3.35 1.19
C VAL A 16 -2.13 3.91 -0.21
N PHE A 17 -3.01 3.67 -1.18
CA PHE A 17 -2.86 4.26 -2.52
C PHE A 17 -2.77 5.79 -2.49
N LEU A 18 -3.67 6.46 -1.76
CA LEU A 18 -3.64 7.92 -1.63
C LEU A 18 -2.38 8.42 -0.91
N LEU A 19 -1.94 7.73 0.14
CA LEU A 19 -0.71 8.06 0.86
C LEU A 19 0.53 7.88 0.00
N VAL A 20 0.59 6.83 -0.82
CA VAL A 20 1.69 6.60 -1.78
C VAL A 20 1.75 7.75 -2.77
N ILE A 21 0.61 8.15 -3.37
CA ILE A 21 0.55 9.32 -4.26
C ILE A 21 1.09 10.57 -3.55
N ALA A 22 0.63 10.85 -2.33
CA ALA A 22 1.08 12.02 -1.57
C ALA A 22 2.59 11.98 -1.30
N ALA A 23 3.13 10.82 -0.90
CA ALA A 23 4.56 10.64 -0.63
C ALA A 23 5.43 10.84 -1.88
N TYR A 24 5.01 10.30 -3.04
CA TYR A 24 5.70 10.52 -4.31
C TYR A 24 5.60 11.97 -4.76
N CYS A 25 4.40 12.56 -4.78
CA CYS A 25 4.19 13.96 -5.14
C CYS A 25 5.03 14.91 -4.29
N ALA A 26 5.17 14.64 -2.98
CA ALA A 26 6.00 15.45 -2.11
C ALA A 26 7.47 15.49 -2.57
N MET A 27 8.04 14.39 -3.06
CA MET A 27 9.43 14.38 -3.52
C MET A 27 9.59 14.83 -4.98
N GLU A 28 8.72 14.37 -5.88
CA GLU A 28 8.74 14.72 -7.31
C GLU A 28 8.53 16.23 -7.52
N PHE A 29 7.60 16.85 -6.77
CA PHE A 29 7.32 18.28 -6.88
C PHE A 29 8.15 19.14 -5.93
N ARG A 30 9.02 18.56 -5.09
CA ARG A 30 9.82 19.33 -4.12
C ARG A 30 10.62 20.46 -4.75
N GLY A 31 11.08 20.29 -5.99
CA GLY A 31 11.83 21.28 -6.74
C GLY A 31 11.03 22.51 -7.17
N LEU A 32 9.69 22.41 -7.18
CA LEU A 32 8.79 23.51 -7.52
C LEU A 32 8.54 24.48 -6.35
N PHE A 33 8.89 24.07 -5.12
CA PHE A 33 8.71 24.87 -3.91
C PHE A 33 9.99 25.64 -3.53
N PRO A 34 9.86 26.82 -2.91
CA PRO A 34 11.02 27.56 -2.40
C PRO A 34 11.75 26.75 -1.33
N ARG A 35 13.04 27.06 -1.12
CA ARG A 35 13.87 26.34 -0.15
C ARG A 35 13.32 26.42 1.28
N SER A 36 12.60 27.49 1.63
CA SER A 36 11.93 27.68 2.93
C SER A 36 10.88 26.62 3.22
N ASP A 37 10.22 26.07 2.19
CA ASP A 37 9.11 25.12 2.37
C ASP A 37 9.57 23.67 2.39
N ARG A 38 10.85 23.40 2.07
CA ARG A 38 11.42 22.05 2.06
C ARG A 38 11.24 21.29 3.38
N PRO A 39 11.35 21.89 4.57
CA PRO A 39 11.08 21.18 5.82
C PRO A 39 9.66 20.63 5.89
N LEU A 40 8.66 21.41 5.47
CA LEU A 40 7.25 20.99 5.42
C LEU A 40 7.06 19.86 4.40
N ILE A 41 7.60 20.00 3.20
CA ILE A 41 7.49 18.97 2.15
C ILE A 41 8.16 17.65 2.58
N ASN A 42 9.34 17.72 3.20
CA ASN A 42 10.00 16.55 3.76
C ASN A 42 9.18 15.93 4.90
N MET A 43 8.59 16.74 5.78
CA MET A 43 7.71 16.25 6.86
C MET A 43 6.50 15.52 6.31
N VAL A 44 5.86 16.04 5.25
CA VAL A 44 4.73 15.36 4.58
C VAL A 44 5.17 14.00 4.04
N HIS A 45 6.29 13.94 3.30
CA HIS A 45 6.81 12.70 2.75
C HIS A 45 7.08 11.64 3.83
N VAL A 46 7.81 12.02 4.89
CA VAL A 46 8.15 11.08 5.97
C VAL A 46 6.91 10.64 6.75
N SER A 47 5.97 11.55 7.03
CA SER A 47 4.72 11.22 7.72
C SER A 47 3.86 10.25 6.89
N CYS A 48 3.77 10.46 5.57
CA CYS A 48 3.11 9.52 4.67
C CYS A 48 3.86 8.18 4.64
N GLY A 49 5.20 8.17 4.57
CA GLY A 49 6.01 6.96 4.59
C GLY A 49 5.79 6.09 5.84
N ILE A 50 5.84 6.69 7.03
CA ILE A 50 5.56 6.00 8.30
C ILE A 50 4.12 5.47 8.34
N SER A 51 3.15 6.27 7.88
CA SER A 51 1.74 5.86 7.81
C SER A 51 1.54 4.65 6.87
N ILE A 52 2.21 4.67 5.71
CA ILE A 52 2.22 3.54 4.76
C ILE A 52 2.82 2.30 5.44
N LEU A 53 3.97 2.41 6.11
CA LEU A 53 4.60 1.29 6.80
C LEU A 53 3.63 0.62 7.78
N VAL A 54 3.02 1.39 8.68
CA VAL A 54 2.06 0.88 9.66
C VAL A 54 0.88 0.18 8.96
N LEU A 55 0.30 0.82 7.94
CA LEU A 55 -0.84 0.25 7.21
C LEU A 55 -0.46 -0.99 6.37
N MET A 56 0.77 -1.06 5.86
CA MET A 56 1.30 -2.24 5.15
C MET A 56 1.47 -3.44 6.08
N VAL A 57 1.91 -3.21 7.32
CA VAL A 57 1.95 -4.26 8.36
C VAL A 57 0.53 -4.69 8.74
N VAL A 58 -0.36 -3.74 9.05
CA VAL A 58 -1.75 -4.03 9.43
C VAL A 58 -2.48 -4.80 8.34
N ARG A 59 -2.37 -4.38 7.06
CA ARG A 59 -3.03 -5.09 5.96
C ARG A 59 -2.46 -6.49 5.74
N LEU A 60 -1.17 -6.72 5.99
CA LEU A 60 -0.57 -8.06 5.90
C LEU A 60 -1.16 -8.97 6.96
N LEU A 61 -1.27 -8.49 8.21
CA LEU A 61 -1.95 -9.23 9.28
C LEU A 61 -3.41 -9.54 8.93
N LEU A 62 -4.15 -8.57 8.37
CA LEU A 62 -5.53 -8.80 7.90
C LEU A 62 -5.59 -9.79 6.73
N ARG A 63 -4.60 -9.80 5.83
CA ARG A 63 -4.52 -10.75 4.71
C ARG A 63 -4.25 -12.17 5.19
N LEU A 64 -3.51 -12.35 6.28
CA LEU A 64 -3.30 -13.65 6.93
C LEU A 64 -4.53 -14.10 7.72
N LYS A 65 -5.25 -13.15 8.34
CA LYS A 65 -6.46 -13.43 9.14
C LYS A 65 -7.68 -13.82 8.30
N TYR A 66 -7.90 -13.16 7.16
CA TYR A 66 -9.09 -13.36 6.34
C TYR A 66 -8.78 -14.16 5.07
N PRO A 67 -9.67 -15.08 4.64
CA PRO A 67 -9.51 -15.77 3.36
C PRO A 67 -9.57 -14.76 2.21
N THR A 68 -8.76 -14.99 1.17
CA THR A 68 -8.83 -14.21 -0.06
C THR A 68 -10.13 -14.56 -0.80
N PRO A 69 -10.98 -13.59 -1.15
CA PRO A 69 -12.23 -13.86 -1.88
C PRO A 69 -11.97 -14.58 -3.20
N PRO A 70 -12.81 -15.55 -3.60
CA PRO A 70 -12.61 -16.30 -4.83
C PRO A 70 -12.83 -15.41 -6.07
N ILE A 71 -11.97 -15.58 -7.07
CA ILE A 71 -12.14 -14.96 -8.40
C ILE A 71 -13.03 -15.88 -9.25
N ILE A 72 -14.00 -15.30 -9.96
CA ILE A 72 -14.94 -16.02 -10.83
C ILE A 72 -14.86 -15.39 -12.23
N PRO A 73 -14.55 -16.17 -13.29
CA PRO A 73 -14.26 -17.61 -13.28
C PRO A 73 -12.94 -17.95 -12.56
N LYS A 74 -12.86 -19.16 -12.00
CA LYS A 74 -11.71 -19.60 -11.19
C LYS A 74 -10.43 -19.63 -12.05
N PRO A 75 -9.37 -18.89 -11.69
CA PRO A 75 -8.10 -18.95 -12.39
C PRO A 75 -7.44 -20.32 -12.25
N LYS A 76 -6.53 -20.66 -13.19
CA LYS A 76 -5.60 -21.79 -13.01
C LYS A 76 -4.82 -21.60 -11.70
N PRO A 77 -4.58 -22.66 -10.90
CA PRO A 77 -3.89 -22.54 -9.61
C PRO A 77 -2.54 -21.81 -9.69
N MET A 78 -1.77 -22.04 -10.77
CA MET A 78 -0.50 -21.38 -11.02
C MET A 78 -0.63 -19.85 -11.17
N MET A 79 -1.72 -19.36 -11.78
CA MET A 79 -1.96 -17.92 -11.93
C MET A 79 -2.27 -17.27 -10.58
N THR A 80 -3.07 -17.94 -9.74
CA THR A 80 -3.32 -17.49 -8.37
C THR A 80 -2.04 -17.46 -7.54
N GLY A 81 -1.19 -18.48 -7.69
CA GLY A 81 0.13 -18.56 -7.04
C GLY A 81 1.04 -17.40 -7.44
N LEU A 82 1.16 -17.10 -8.74
CA LEU A 82 1.94 -15.96 -9.25
C LEU A 82 1.40 -14.62 -8.75
N ALA A 83 0.07 -14.44 -8.71
CA ALA A 83 -0.53 -13.23 -8.16
C ALA A 83 -0.23 -13.07 -6.65
N HIS A 84 -0.24 -14.16 -5.90
CA HIS A 84 0.16 -14.13 -4.48
C HIS A 84 1.65 -13.81 -4.29
N LEU A 85 2.53 -14.31 -5.15
CA LEU A 85 3.94 -13.91 -5.17
C LEU A 85 4.08 -12.40 -5.49
N GLY A 86 3.35 -11.89 -6.48
CA GLY A 86 3.32 -10.45 -6.76
C GLY A 86 2.87 -9.61 -5.56
N HIS A 87 1.84 -10.05 -4.83
CA HIS A 87 1.45 -9.40 -3.58
C HIS A 87 2.56 -9.45 -2.52
N LEU A 88 3.28 -10.56 -2.40
CA LEU A 88 4.40 -10.69 -1.46
C LEU A 88 5.53 -9.73 -1.80
N VAL A 89 5.87 -9.57 -3.09
CA VAL A 89 6.83 -8.57 -3.55
C VAL A 89 6.37 -7.16 -3.22
N ILE A 90 5.10 -6.84 -3.44
CA ILE A 90 4.53 -5.53 -3.08
C ILE A 90 4.60 -5.29 -1.56
N TYR A 91 4.30 -6.31 -0.74
CA TYR A 91 4.43 -6.20 0.72
C TYR A 91 5.87 -5.92 1.12
N LEU A 92 6.81 -6.70 0.61
CA LEU A 92 8.23 -6.54 0.92
C LEU A 92 8.73 -5.16 0.51
N LEU A 93 8.42 -4.72 -0.71
CA LEU A 93 8.87 -3.43 -1.25
C LEU A 93 8.36 -2.25 -0.42
N PHE A 94 7.04 -2.19 -0.16
CA PHE A 94 6.44 -1.04 0.53
C PHE A 94 6.59 -1.10 2.06
N ILE A 95 7.10 -2.19 2.62
CA ILE A 95 7.57 -2.26 4.02
C ILE A 95 9.04 -1.87 4.09
N ALA A 96 9.89 -2.36 3.19
CA ALA A 96 11.33 -2.07 3.20
C ALA A 96 11.66 -0.63 2.81
N LEU A 97 10.94 -0.05 1.85
CA LEU A 97 11.20 1.32 1.37
C LEU A 97 11.11 2.41 2.47
N PRO A 98 10.12 2.40 3.38
CA PRO A 98 10.03 3.39 4.47
C PRO A 98 10.82 3.04 5.75
N VAL A 99 11.51 1.89 5.81
CA VAL A 99 12.36 1.47 6.96
C VAL A 99 13.78 2.00 6.79
#